data_AF-A0A117RZK7-F1
#
_entry.id   AF-A0A117RZK7-F1
#
_cell.length_a   1.000
_cell.length_b   1.000
_cell.length_c   1.000
_cell.angle_alpha   90.00
_cell.angle_beta   90.00
_cell.angle_gamma   90.00
#
_symmetry.space_group_name_H-M   'P 1'
#
loop_
_entity.id
_entity.type
_entity.pdbx_description
1 polymer ?
#
loop_
_entity_poly.entity_id
_entity_poly.type
_entity_poly.pdbx_seq_one_letter_code
_entity_poly.pdbx_strand_id
1 'polypeptide(L)'
;MQALADDLVEDYVEHCRMHGSSWTDIGAALGVTRQAVQQRFHAPHKRYGPETMSEDLRGAMVQVKRAAVLHRNNYIGTEHLWWGLTAEPNSATELLERGGVDPAAIHRKVEDRLALGASQAAERIAWTPYSRKAIALAEVRSAESGAARIDCGDLLVGLARVGRGVAATVLTEAGFEVPVLDRTADRDQP
;
A
#
# COMPACT_ATOMS: atom_id res chain seq x y z
N MET A 1 14.18 -15.13 17.52
CA MET A 1 13.74 -16.33 16.78
C MET A 1 12.26 -16.24 16.40
N GLN A 2 11.37 -15.85 17.32
CA GLN A 2 9.93 -15.68 17.05
C GLN A 2 9.61 -14.63 15.95
N ALA A 3 10.23 -13.44 16.00
CA ALA A 3 9.97 -12.38 15.02
C ALA A 3 10.31 -12.77 13.57
N LEU A 4 11.42 -13.51 13.36
CA LEU A 4 11.80 -14.01 12.03
C LEU A 4 10.79 -15.03 11.48
N ALA A 5 10.23 -15.87 12.35
CA ALA A 5 9.21 -16.84 11.96
C ALA A 5 7.89 -16.12 11.63
N ASP A 6 7.52 -15.10 12.41
CA ASP A 6 6.32 -14.32 12.13
C ASP A 6 6.43 -13.54 10.80
N ASP A 7 7.61 -12.98 10.52
CA ASP A 7 7.92 -12.28 9.27
C ASP A 7 7.82 -13.21 8.04
N LEU A 8 8.39 -14.42 8.12
CA LEU A 8 8.32 -15.40 7.02
C LEU A 8 6.88 -15.82 6.71
N VAL A 9 6.03 -15.90 7.74
CA VAL A 9 4.62 -16.25 7.56
C VAL A 9 3.86 -15.07 6.96
N GLU A 10 4.18 -13.81 7.31
CA GLU A 10 3.62 -12.63 6.62
C GLU A 10 3.99 -12.59 5.14
N ASP A 11 5.28 -12.77 4.80
CA ASP A 11 5.76 -12.79 3.42
C ASP A 11 5.11 -13.93 2.61
N TYR A 12 4.98 -15.11 3.23
CA TYR A 12 4.29 -16.25 2.62
C TYR A 12 2.82 -15.94 2.32
N VAL A 13 2.10 -15.34 3.26
CA VAL A 13 0.69 -14.99 3.05
C VAL A 13 0.54 -13.91 1.99
N GLU A 14 1.37 -12.87 2.00
CA GLU A 14 1.37 -11.85 0.95
C GLU A 14 1.60 -12.51 -0.42
N HIS A 15 2.63 -13.34 -0.56
CA HIS A 15 2.94 -14.07 -1.80
C HIS A 15 1.76 -14.94 -2.27
N CYS A 16 1.18 -15.76 -1.40
CA CYS A 16 0.03 -16.58 -1.75
C CYS A 16 -1.16 -15.74 -2.24
N ARG A 17 -1.42 -14.60 -1.60
CA ARG A 17 -2.48 -13.68 -2.02
C ARG A 17 -2.19 -13.04 -3.38
N MET A 18 -0.94 -12.67 -3.66
CA MET A 18 -0.50 -12.16 -4.97
C MET A 18 -0.68 -13.21 -6.09
N HIS A 19 -0.49 -14.49 -5.77
CA HIS A 19 -0.71 -15.60 -6.70
C HIS A 19 -2.16 -16.12 -6.72
N GLY A 20 -3.10 -15.37 -6.14
CA GLY A 20 -4.54 -15.68 -6.21
C GLY A 20 -5.02 -16.78 -5.28
N SER A 21 -4.20 -17.26 -4.34
CA SER A 21 -4.60 -18.28 -3.37
C SER A 21 -5.71 -17.75 -2.46
N SER A 22 -6.71 -18.60 -2.16
CA SER A 22 -7.77 -18.23 -1.22
C SER A 22 -7.29 -18.31 0.23
N TRP A 23 -7.99 -17.64 1.15
CA TRP A 23 -7.72 -17.78 2.59
C TRP A 23 -7.88 -19.22 3.09
N THR A 24 -8.70 -20.02 2.41
CA THR A 24 -8.87 -21.44 2.72
C THR A 24 -7.61 -22.22 2.36
N ASP A 25 -7.05 -21.99 1.16
CA ASP A 25 -5.84 -22.67 0.68
C ASP A 25 -4.62 -22.29 1.54
N ILE A 26 -4.51 -21.01 1.90
CA ILE A 26 -3.44 -20.51 2.78
C ILE A 26 -3.54 -21.15 4.17
N GLY A 27 -4.74 -21.26 4.74
CA GLY A 27 -4.94 -21.93 6.03
C GLY A 27 -4.52 -23.39 5.98
N ALA A 28 -4.96 -24.12 4.96
CA ALA A 28 -4.58 -25.51 4.76
C ALA A 28 -3.06 -25.69 4.66
N ALA A 29 -2.37 -24.82 3.90
CA ALA A 29 -0.92 -24.87 3.74
C ALA A 29 -0.13 -24.52 5.02
N LEU A 30 -0.67 -23.63 5.85
CA LEU A 30 -0.10 -23.26 7.15
C LEU A 30 -0.50 -24.21 8.29
N GLY A 31 -1.31 -25.24 8.02
CA GLY A 31 -1.80 -26.17 9.05
C GLY A 31 -2.74 -25.53 10.08
N VAL A 32 -3.40 -24.43 9.72
CA VAL A 32 -4.31 -23.67 10.59
C VAL A 32 -5.65 -23.41 9.91
N THR A 33 -6.66 -22.98 10.67
CA THR A 33 -7.97 -22.70 10.08
C THR A 33 -7.95 -21.42 9.23
N ARG A 34 -8.85 -21.33 8.25
CA ARG A 34 -9.12 -20.09 7.50
C ARG A 34 -9.27 -18.88 8.43
N GLN A 35 -10.02 -19.06 9.53
CA GLN A 35 -10.28 -18.00 10.50
C GLN A 35 -9.02 -17.62 11.29
N ALA A 36 -8.16 -18.58 11.64
CA ALA A 36 -6.90 -18.31 12.33
C ALA A 36 -5.93 -17.50 11.45
N VAL A 37 -5.78 -17.86 10.17
CA VAL A 37 -5.01 -17.05 9.21
C VAL A 37 -5.64 -15.67 9.09
N GLN A 38 -6.95 -15.60 8.86
CA GLN A 38 -7.63 -14.33 8.66
C GLN A 38 -7.44 -13.39 9.87
N GLN A 39 -7.61 -13.89 11.11
CA GLN A 39 -7.39 -13.12 12.34
C GLN A 39 -5.95 -12.65 12.51
N ARG A 40 -4.98 -13.49 12.14
CA ARG A 40 -3.55 -13.16 12.25
C ARG A 40 -3.12 -12.07 11.25
N PHE A 41 -3.70 -12.07 10.04
CA PHE A 41 -3.39 -11.10 8.97
C PHE A 41 -4.48 -10.04 8.78
N HIS A 42 -5.33 -9.86 9.80
CA HIS A 42 -6.45 -8.91 9.78
C HIS A 42 -5.92 -7.47 9.91
N ALA A 43 -5.43 -6.90 8.82
CA ALA A 43 -5.69 -5.49 8.62
C ALA A 43 -7.23 -5.32 8.57
N PRO A 44 -7.83 -4.38 9.31
CA PRO A 44 -9.27 -4.22 9.33
C PRO A 44 -9.82 -4.18 7.90
N HIS A 45 -10.91 -4.90 7.63
CA HIS A 45 -11.66 -4.73 6.37
C HIS A 45 -12.49 -3.45 6.45
N LYS A 46 -11.84 -2.35 6.87
CA LYS A 46 -12.44 -1.03 6.94
C LYS A 46 -12.69 -0.59 5.51
N ARG A 47 -13.94 -0.24 5.23
CA ARG A 47 -14.32 0.37 3.97
C ARG A 47 -14.09 1.86 4.12
N TYR A 48 -13.18 2.40 3.32
CA TYR A 48 -12.94 3.83 3.23
C TYR A 48 -13.93 4.40 2.20
N GLY A 49 -14.85 5.23 2.68
CA GLY A 49 -15.78 5.95 1.82
C GLY A 49 -15.12 7.15 1.15
N PRO A 50 -15.70 7.70 0.06
CA PRO A 50 -15.15 8.87 -0.64
C PRO A 50 -14.87 10.07 0.28
N GLU A 51 -15.66 10.22 1.34
CA GLU A 51 -15.56 11.27 2.35
C GLU A 51 -14.31 11.18 3.23
N THR A 52 -13.70 9.99 3.33
CA THR A 52 -12.51 9.73 4.16
C THR A 52 -11.19 10.08 3.47
N MET A 53 -11.22 10.29 2.15
CA MET A 53 -10.04 10.54 1.31
C MET A 53 -10.13 11.92 0.68
N SER A 54 -8.99 12.60 0.51
CA SER A 54 -8.88 13.81 -0.29
C SER A 54 -9.25 13.53 -1.77
N GLU A 55 -9.45 14.59 -2.55
CA GLU A 55 -9.86 14.45 -3.95
C GLU A 55 -8.78 13.83 -4.84
N ASP A 56 -7.54 14.28 -4.68
CA ASP A 56 -6.37 13.73 -5.35
C ASP A 56 -6.14 12.26 -4.95
N LEU A 57 -6.32 11.89 -3.67
CA LEU A 57 -6.22 10.50 -3.25
C LEU A 57 -7.31 9.62 -3.86
N ARG A 58 -8.54 10.13 -3.99
CA ARG A 58 -9.61 9.41 -4.73
C ARG A 58 -9.22 9.19 -6.19
N GLY A 59 -8.63 10.21 -6.84
CA GLY A 59 -8.07 10.10 -8.19
C GLY A 59 -6.99 9.02 -8.27
N ALA A 60 -6.01 9.04 -7.37
CA ALA A 60 -4.96 8.03 -7.26
C ALA A 60 -5.54 6.62 -7.09
N MET A 61 -6.57 6.43 -6.24
CA MET A 61 -7.22 5.13 -6.04
C MET A 61 -7.93 4.58 -7.29
N VAL A 62 -8.40 5.45 -8.19
CA VAL A 62 -8.88 5.04 -9.51
C VAL A 62 -7.73 4.46 -10.33
N GLN A 63 -6.57 5.13 -10.32
CA GLN A 63 -5.36 4.66 -11.01
C GLN A 63 -4.82 3.35 -10.41
N VAL A 64 -4.86 3.17 -9.09
CA VAL A 64 -4.52 1.89 -8.42
C VAL A 64 -5.33 0.72 -9.01
N LYS A 65 -6.65 0.89 -9.11
CA LYS A 65 -7.54 -0.16 -9.66
C LYS A 65 -7.27 -0.40 -11.14
N ARG A 66 -7.07 0.67 -11.91
CA ARG A 66 -6.72 0.57 -13.34
C ARG A 66 -5.41 -0.20 -13.55
N ALA A 67 -4.40 0.09 -12.72
CA ALA A 67 -3.11 -0.60 -12.77
C ALA A 67 -3.28 -2.11 -12.52
N ALA A 68 -4.04 -2.50 -11.50
CA ALA A 68 -4.28 -3.92 -11.23
C ALA A 68 -4.97 -4.64 -12.41
N VAL A 69 -5.95 -3.99 -13.03
CA VAL A 69 -6.64 -4.53 -14.22
C VAL A 69 -5.70 -4.62 -15.42
N LEU A 70 -4.96 -3.54 -15.72
CA LEU A 70 -4.04 -3.46 -16.85
C LEU A 70 -2.96 -4.54 -16.76
N HIS A 71 -2.42 -4.75 -15.56
CA HIS A 71 -1.41 -5.76 -15.27
C HIS A 71 -1.99 -7.15 -15.02
N ARG A 72 -3.30 -7.36 -15.21
CA ARG A 72 -3.96 -8.68 -15.06
C ARG A 72 -3.78 -9.29 -13.66
N ASN A 73 -3.68 -8.45 -12.65
CA ASN A 73 -3.57 -8.83 -11.25
C ASN A 73 -4.97 -8.92 -10.63
N ASN A 74 -5.27 -10.04 -9.98
CA ASN A 74 -6.50 -10.23 -9.20
C ASN A 74 -6.35 -9.71 -7.75
N TYR A 75 -5.31 -8.91 -7.50
CA TYR A 75 -5.03 -8.30 -6.21
C TYR A 75 -4.61 -6.84 -6.36
N ILE A 76 -4.71 -6.08 -5.26
CA ILE A 76 -4.07 -4.78 -5.09
C ILE A 76 -3.02 -4.94 -3.99
N GLY A 77 -1.76 -4.87 -4.37
CA GLY A 77 -0.61 -4.85 -3.48
C GLY A 77 0.00 -3.46 -3.36
N THR A 78 1.15 -3.38 -2.69
CA THR A 78 1.85 -2.11 -2.42
C THR A 78 2.35 -1.42 -3.70
N GLU A 79 2.73 -2.20 -4.71
CA GLU A 79 3.14 -1.74 -6.05
C GLU A 79 2.01 -1.05 -6.81
N HIS A 80 0.77 -1.52 -6.65
CA HIS A 80 -0.39 -0.88 -7.26
C HIS A 80 -0.74 0.44 -6.55
N LEU A 81 -0.65 0.46 -5.21
CA LEU A 81 -0.81 1.70 -4.44
C LEU A 81 0.21 2.75 -4.86
N TRP A 82 1.48 2.33 -4.97
CA TRP A 82 2.56 3.17 -5.47
C TRP A 82 2.27 3.73 -6.86
N TRP A 83 1.88 2.85 -7.80
CA TRP A 83 1.54 3.24 -9.16
C TRP A 83 0.50 4.36 -9.18
N GLY A 84 -0.58 4.20 -8.41
CA GLY A 84 -1.64 5.21 -8.34
C GLY A 84 -1.16 6.53 -7.75
N LEU A 85 -0.33 6.50 -6.70
CA LEU A 85 0.21 7.70 -6.04
C LEU A 85 1.19 8.48 -6.91
N THR A 86 1.84 7.83 -7.87
CA THR A 86 2.89 8.45 -8.70
C THR A 86 2.47 8.66 -10.15
N ALA A 87 1.20 8.41 -10.48
CA ALA A 87 0.66 8.59 -11.82
C ALA A 87 0.54 10.07 -12.22
N GLU A 88 0.28 10.96 -11.25
CA GLU A 88 0.03 12.39 -11.45
C GLU A 88 0.62 13.18 -10.27
N PRO A 89 0.98 14.47 -10.44
CA PRO A 89 1.45 15.32 -9.34
C PRO A 89 0.41 15.46 -8.21
N ASN A 90 0.82 15.27 -6.96
CA ASN A 90 -0.01 15.37 -5.75
C ASN A 90 0.88 15.48 -4.47
N SER A 91 0.28 15.46 -3.27
CA SER A 91 1.04 15.60 -2.02
C SER A 91 2.07 14.49 -1.76
N ALA A 92 1.90 13.28 -2.32
CA ALA A 92 2.92 12.23 -2.26
C ALA A 92 4.14 12.54 -3.12
N THR A 93 3.92 12.99 -4.37
CA THR A 93 5.04 13.32 -5.27
C THR A 93 5.82 14.51 -4.75
N GLU A 94 5.13 15.53 -4.20
CA GLU A 94 5.78 16.65 -3.52
C GLU A 94 6.61 16.20 -2.31
N LEU A 95 6.10 15.24 -1.53
CA LEU A 95 6.80 14.71 -0.37
C LEU A 95 8.07 13.94 -0.76
N LEU A 96 8.02 13.18 -1.86
CA LEU A 96 9.19 12.52 -2.42
C LEU A 96 10.26 13.54 -2.86
N GLU A 97 9.85 14.58 -3.59
CA GLU A 97 10.76 15.64 -4.05
C GLU A 97 11.43 16.38 -2.88
N ARG A 98 10.66 16.71 -1.84
CA ARG A 98 11.21 17.29 -0.60
C ARG A 98 12.18 16.34 0.11
N GLY A 99 11.97 15.04 -0.02
CA GLY A 99 12.89 13.99 0.44
C GLY A 99 14.10 13.75 -0.48
N GLY A 100 14.28 14.54 -1.54
CA GLY A 100 15.39 14.39 -2.48
C GLY A 100 15.22 13.25 -3.48
N VAL A 101 13.99 12.77 -3.65
CA VAL A 101 13.65 11.61 -4.48
C VAL A 101 12.82 12.03 -5.68
N ASP A 102 13.29 11.73 -6.89
CA ASP A 102 12.54 11.97 -8.13
C ASP A 102 11.35 11.00 -8.26
N PRO A 103 10.09 11.48 -8.20
CA PRO A 103 8.91 10.63 -8.32
C PRO A 103 8.86 9.86 -9.65
N ALA A 104 9.30 10.47 -10.75
CA ALA A 104 9.30 9.85 -12.06
C ALA A 104 10.34 8.72 -12.15
N ALA A 105 11.52 8.91 -11.54
CA ALA A 105 12.53 7.85 -11.45
C ALA A 105 12.02 6.66 -10.64
N ILE A 106 11.32 6.89 -9.52
CA ILE A 106 10.76 5.79 -8.76
C ILE A 106 9.58 5.12 -9.47
N HIS A 107 8.69 5.87 -10.12
CA HIS A 107 7.58 5.30 -10.87
C HIS A 107 8.06 4.20 -11.84
N ARG A 108 9.12 4.48 -12.62
CA ARG A 108 9.76 3.51 -13.51
C ARG A 108 10.31 2.28 -12.77
N LYS A 109 10.95 2.47 -11.61
CA LYS A 109 11.47 1.36 -10.79
C LYS A 109 10.37 0.41 -10.28
N VAL A 110 9.15 0.91 -10.08
CA VAL A 110 8.00 0.06 -9.68
C VAL A 110 7.35 -0.58 -10.90
N GLU A 111 7.27 0.13 -12.03
CA GLU A 111 6.86 -0.44 -13.32
C GLU A 111 7.70 -1.67 -13.68
N ASP A 112 9.03 -1.59 -13.55
CA ASP A 112 9.94 -2.72 -13.80
C ASP A 112 9.68 -3.94 -12.90
N ARG A 113 9.05 -3.74 -11.74
CA ARG A 113 8.73 -4.79 -10.76
C ARG A 113 7.28 -5.26 -10.82
N LEU A 114 6.43 -4.56 -11.57
CA LEU A 114 5.04 -4.95 -11.80
C LEU A 114 5.00 -6.11 -12.79
N ALA A 115 4.90 -7.33 -12.26
CA ALA A 115 4.71 -8.51 -13.08
C ALA A 115 3.30 -8.54 -13.68
N LEU A 116 3.21 -9.00 -14.94
CA LEU A 116 1.94 -9.38 -15.55
C LEU A 116 1.37 -10.59 -14.81
N GLY A 117 0.19 -10.42 -14.24
CA GLY A 117 -0.59 -11.51 -13.66
C GLY A 117 -1.17 -12.44 -14.74
N ALA A 118 -1.53 -13.65 -14.32
CA ALA A 118 -2.13 -14.66 -15.20
C ALA A 118 -3.65 -14.50 -15.38
N SER A 119 -4.28 -13.51 -14.72
CA SER A 119 -5.74 -13.43 -14.66
C SER A 119 -6.32 -12.78 -15.93
N GLN A 120 -7.06 -13.55 -16.73
CA GLN A 120 -7.73 -13.01 -17.92
C GLN A 120 -9.02 -12.22 -17.60
N ALA A 121 -9.58 -12.40 -16.40
CA ALA A 121 -10.77 -11.68 -15.94
C ALA A 121 -10.71 -11.56 -14.42
N ALA A 122 -10.23 -10.41 -13.90
CA ALA A 122 -10.27 -10.14 -12.48
C ALA A 122 -11.71 -9.81 -12.04
N GLU A 123 -12.59 -10.81 -11.96
CA GLU A 123 -13.98 -10.63 -11.50
C GLU A 123 -14.03 -10.08 -10.05
N ARG A 124 -13.01 -10.36 -9.24
CA ARG A 124 -12.84 -9.82 -7.90
C ARG A 124 -11.37 -9.51 -7.62
N ILE A 125 -11.04 -8.22 -7.59
CA ILE A 125 -9.72 -7.74 -7.17
C ILE A 125 -9.70 -7.65 -5.64
N ALA A 126 -8.74 -8.32 -5.01
CA ALA A 126 -8.63 -8.35 -3.56
C ALA A 126 -7.41 -7.59 -3.05
N TRP A 127 -7.58 -6.82 -1.99
CA TRP A 127 -6.46 -6.17 -1.33
C TRP A 127 -5.55 -7.21 -0.67
N THR A 128 -4.24 -6.99 -0.70
CA THR A 128 -3.27 -7.77 0.08
C THR A 128 -3.22 -7.29 1.54
N PRO A 129 -2.68 -8.08 2.48
CA PRO A 129 -2.42 -7.63 3.84
C PRO A 129 -1.61 -6.33 3.91
N TYR A 130 -0.50 -6.23 3.15
CA TYR A 130 0.37 -5.06 3.21
C TYR A 130 -0.25 -3.79 2.62
N SER A 131 -1.02 -3.90 1.54
CA SER A 131 -1.75 -2.74 1.01
C SER A 131 -2.82 -2.22 1.98
N ARG A 132 -3.53 -3.10 2.69
CA ARG A 132 -4.46 -2.67 3.75
C ARG A 132 -3.74 -2.03 4.94
N LYS A 133 -2.61 -2.60 5.36
CA LYS A 133 -1.77 -2.05 6.43
C LYS A 133 -1.28 -0.64 6.09
N ALA A 134 -0.87 -0.40 4.84
CA ALA A 134 -0.47 0.91 4.37
C ALA A 134 -1.58 1.95 4.53
N ILE A 135 -2.82 1.64 4.13
CA ILE A 135 -3.97 2.56 4.28
C ILE A 135 -4.30 2.79 5.76
N ALA A 136 -4.23 1.76 6.60
CA ALA A 136 -4.46 1.91 8.04
C ALA A 136 -3.41 2.83 8.69
N LEU A 137 -2.14 2.72 8.28
CA LEU A 137 -1.07 3.61 8.74
C LEU A 137 -1.23 5.05 8.21
N ALA A 138 -1.75 5.20 6.99
CA ALA A 138 -2.09 6.50 6.41
C ALA A 138 -3.19 7.19 7.23
N GLU A 139 -4.22 6.44 7.64
CA GLU A 139 -5.27 6.95 8.51
C GLU A 139 -4.73 7.42 9.87
N VAL A 140 -3.85 6.63 10.49
CA VAL A 140 -3.20 7.03 11.75
C VAL A 140 -2.42 8.33 11.57
N ARG A 141 -1.64 8.46 10.49
CA ARG A 141 -0.87 9.66 10.20
C ARG A 141 -1.76 10.89 9.96
N SER A 142 -2.81 10.74 9.17
CA SER A 142 -3.81 11.80 8.92
C SER A 142 -4.44 12.29 10.23
N ALA A 143 -4.76 11.37 11.14
CA ALA A 143 -5.28 11.71 12.46
C ALA A 143 -4.22 12.40 13.35
N GLU A 144 -2.94 12.02 13.25
CA GLU A 144 -1.82 12.64 13.99
C GLU A 144 -1.59 14.11 13.58
N SER A 145 -1.85 14.48 12.32
CA SER A 145 -1.78 15.87 11.83
C SER A 145 -3.06 16.67 12.12
N GLY A 146 -4.14 16.01 12.56
CA GLY A 146 -5.45 16.64 12.77
C GLY A 146 -6.24 16.86 11.47
N ALA A 147 -5.82 16.25 10.36
CA ALA A 147 -6.51 16.34 9.09
C ALA A 147 -7.85 15.60 9.13
N ALA A 148 -8.84 16.12 8.41
CA ALA A 148 -10.17 15.51 8.33
C ALA A 148 -10.24 14.34 7.34
N ARG A 149 -9.23 14.21 6.46
CA ARG A 149 -9.20 13.23 5.35
C ARG A 149 -7.77 12.76 5.14
N ILE A 150 -7.64 11.49 4.76
CA ILE A 150 -6.38 10.89 4.33
C ILE A 150 -6.02 11.48 2.97
N ASP A 151 -4.77 11.92 2.80
CA ASP A 151 -4.25 12.38 1.52
C ASP A 151 -3.21 11.43 0.89
N CYS A 152 -2.67 11.81 -0.27
CA CYS A 152 -1.65 11.02 -0.96
C CYS A 152 -0.36 10.89 -0.15
N GLY A 153 0.10 11.99 0.48
CA GLY A 153 1.30 12.01 1.33
C GLY A 153 1.18 11.09 2.55
N ASP A 154 -0.01 11.02 3.15
CA ASP A 154 -0.33 10.10 4.23
C ASP A 154 -0.19 8.66 3.78
N LEU A 155 -0.73 8.33 2.60
CA LEU A 155 -0.63 6.98 2.04
C LEU A 155 0.81 6.61 1.67
N LEU A 156 1.60 7.56 1.15
CA LEU A 156 3.02 7.36 0.88
C LEU A 156 3.77 6.99 2.17
N VAL A 157 3.52 7.70 3.26
CA VAL A 157 4.15 7.37 4.53
C VAL A 157 3.61 6.08 5.14
N GLY A 158 2.32 5.80 4.95
CA GLY A 158 1.74 4.50 5.24
C GLY A 158 2.52 3.37 4.55
N LEU A 159 2.78 3.49 3.24
CA LEU A 159 3.55 2.54 2.45
C LEU A 159 4.99 2.39 2.97
N ALA A 160 5.67 3.50 3.24
CA ALA A 160 7.04 3.47 3.79
C ALA A 160 7.08 2.75 5.15
N ARG A 161 6.11 3.02 6.03
CA ARG A 161 6.01 2.43 7.38
C ARG A 161 5.58 0.96 7.38
N VAL A 162 5.05 0.41 6.28
CA VAL A 162 4.84 -1.05 6.18
C VAL A 162 6.18 -1.78 6.32
N GLY A 163 7.27 -1.21 5.80
CA GLY A 163 8.63 -1.76 5.88
C GLY A 163 8.85 -3.03 5.06
N ARG A 164 7.85 -3.46 4.29
CA ARG A 164 7.82 -4.68 3.48
C ARG A 164 7.04 -4.47 2.19
N GLY A 165 7.23 -5.37 1.23
CA GLY A 165 6.62 -5.30 -0.09
C GLY A 165 7.41 -4.45 -1.09
N VAL A 166 6.92 -4.42 -2.32
CA VAL A 166 7.60 -3.75 -3.45
C VAL A 166 7.79 -2.27 -3.18
N ALA A 167 6.76 -1.55 -2.72
CA ALA A 167 6.84 -0.11 -2.51
C ALA A 167 7.89 0.26 -1.44
N ALA A 168 7.89 -0.43 -0.29
CA ALA A 168 8.85 -0.17 0.78
C ALA A 168 10.30 -0.49 0.35
N THR A 169 10.49 -1.56 -0.42
CA THR A 169 11.79 -1.92 -0.99
C THR A 169 12.30 -0.81 -1.91
N VAL A 170 11.46 -0.35 -2.84
CA VAL A 170 11.84 0.69 -3.79
C VAL A 170 12.11 2.03 -3.10
N LEU A 171 11.33 2.39 -2.09
CA LEU A 171 11.56 3.59 -1.28
C LEU A 171 12.89 3.53 -0.53
N THR A 172 13.20 2.37 0.06
CA THR A 172 14.46 2.14 0.79
C THR A 172 15.66 2.22 -0.14
N GLU A 173 15.59 1.57 -1.31
CA GLU A 173 16.64 1.64 -2.33
C GLU A 173 16.85 3.05 -2.89
N ALA A 174 15.82 3.89 -2.86
CA ALA A 174 15.91 5.28 -3.27
C ALA A 174 16.40 6.21 -2.16
N GLY A 175 16.63 5.70 -0.95
CA GLY A 175 17.04 6.50 0.21
C GLY A 175 15.95 7.43 0.74
N PHE A 176 14.68 7.13 0.48
CA PHE A 176 13.58 7.92 1.04
C PHE A 176 13.45 7.66 2.54
N GLU A 177 13.64 8.70 3.33
CA GLU A 177 13.37 8.67 4.77
C GLU A 177 12.01 9.31 5.05
N VAL A 178 11.20 8.64 5.89
CA VAL A 178 9.90 9.18 6.29
C VAL A 178 10.14 10.46 7.11
N PRO A 179 9.66 11.62 6.65
CA PRO A 179 9.85 12.84 7.41
C PRO A 179 9.13 12.75 8.76
N VAL A 180 9.85 13.13 9.81
CA VAL A 180 9.29 13.28 11.16
C VAL A 180 8.28 14.41 11.13
N LEU A 181 7.08 14.19 11.65
CA LEU A 181 6.05 15.22 11.71
C LEU A 181 6.51 16.33 12.67
N ASP A 182 6.95 17.47 12.13
CA ASP A 182 7.11 18.69 12.93
C ASP A 182 5.71 19.28 13.19
N ARG A 183 5.23 19.11 14.43
CA ARG A 183 3.91 19.57 14.91
C ARG A 183 3.61 21.06 14.72
N THR A 184 4.58 21.84 14.24
CA THR A 184 4.54 23.31 14.18
C THR A 184 4.34 23.87 12.77
N ALA A 185 4.51 23.07 11.70
CA ALA A 185 4.59 23.62 10.33
C ALA A 185 3.29 23.57 9.52
N ASP A 186 2.26 22.84 9.96
CA ASP A 186 1.05 22.58 9.16
C ASP A 186 -0.21 23.34 9.65
N ARG A 187 -0.01 24.39 10.46
CA ARG A 187 -1.12 25.27 10.92
C ARG A 187 -1.51 26.33 9.92
N ASP A 188 -0.74 26.50 8.84
CA ASP A 188 -0.94 27.54 7.85
C ASP A 188 -1.12 26.93 6.45
N GLN A 189 -2.28 26.32 6.20
CA GLN A 189 -2.87 26.33 4.87
C GLN A 189 -4.31 26.87 4.98
N PRO A 190 -4.66 27.88 4.15
CA PRO A 190 -5.89 28.66 4.26
C PRO A 190 -7.17 27.86 3.93
#